data_AF-A0A4U3ASX5-F1
#
_entry.id   AF-A0A4U3ASX5-F1
#
_cell.length_a   1.000
_cell.length_b   1.000
_cell.length_c   1.000
_cell.angle_alpha   90.00
_cell.angle_beta   90.00
_cell.angle_gamma   90.00
#
_symmetry.space_group_name_H-M   'P 1'
#
loop_
_entity.id
_entity.type
_entity.pdbx_description
1 polymer ?
#
loop_
_entity_poly.entity_id
_entity_poly.type
_entity_poly.pdbx_seq_one_letter_code
_entity_poly.pdbx_strand_id
1 'polypeptide(L)'
;TKEQIPNMDGDYLFYFTSDKDADKNNEGNTLAKEWTEAPLFKQLQASKDNKVFEVDEVIWNTAGGIVAANLMLDDIEKYFLK
;
A
#
# COMPACT_ATOMS: atom_id res chain seq x y z
N THR A 1 15.87 -4.29 1.03
CA THR A 1 16.54 -3.55 -0.06
C THR A 1 15.73 -3.69 -1.35
N LYS A 2 16.05 -3.00 -2.45
CA LYS A 2 15.26 -3.10 -3.70
C LYS A 2 15.31 -4.51 -4.33
N GLU A 3 16.38 -5.26 -4.08
CA GLU A 3 16.55 -6.64 -4.53
C GLU A 3 15.52 -7.60 -3.94
N GLN A 4 14.87 -7.22 -2.83
CA GLN A 4 13.83 -8.00 -2.16
C GLN A 4 12.42 -7.65 -2.61
N ILE A 5 12.23 -6.68 -3.52
CA ILE A 5 10.91 -6.32 -4.07
C ILE A 5 10.13 -7.54 -4.57
N PRO A 6 10.73 -8.55 -5.24
CA PRO A 6 10.00 -9.75 -5.65
C PRO A 6 9.31 -10.51 -4.51
N ASN A 7 9.77 -10.37 -3.26
CA ASN A 7 9.14 -11.02 -2.10
C ASN A 7 7.82 -10.34 -1.68
N MET A 8 7.52 -9.15 -2.21
CA MET A 8 6.26 -8.43 -1.96
C MET A 8 5.15 -8.84 -2.93
N ASP A 9 5.45 -9.71 -3.92
CA ASP A 9 4.47 -10.07 -4.95
C ASP A 9 3.28 -10.84 -4.37
N GLY A 10 2.16 -10.74 -5.08
CA GLY A 10 0.91 -11.41 -4.75
C GLY A 10 -0.12 -11.14 -5.84
N ASP A 11 -1.33 -11.66 -5.66
CA ASP A 11 -2.43 -11.37 -6.58
C ASP A 11 -2.90 -9.91 -6.46
N TYR A 12 -2.85 -9.38 -5.23
CA TYR A 12 -3.19 -8.00 -4.85
C TYR A 12 -2.13 -7.49 -3.87
N LEU A 13 -1.68 -6.25 -4.05
CA LEU A 13 -0.69 -5.62 -3.18
C LEU A 13 -1.26 -4.34 -2.59
N PHE A 14 -1.40 -4.32 -1.27
CA PHE A 14 -1.78 -3.14 -0.50
C PHE A 14 -0.55 -2.60 0.22
N TYR A 15 -0.23 -1.34 0.02
CA TYR A 15 0.87 -0.68 0.72
C TYR A 15 0.36 0.60 1.39
N PHE A 16 1.01 0.97 2.49
CA PHE A 16 0.79 2.24 3.15
C PHE A 16 2.15 2.87 3.44
N THR A 17 2.17 4.20 3.55
CA THR A 17 3.32 4.95 4.04
C THR A 17 2.99 5.52 5.40
N SER A 18 4.01 5.83 6.20
CA SER A 18 3.80 6.53 7.46
C SER A 18 3.05 7.85 7.26
N ASP A 19 2.20 8.15 8.23
CA ASP A 19 1.25 9.27 8.24
C ASP A 19 1.79 10.56 7.60
N LYS A 20 1.07 11.04 6.59
CA LYS A 20 1.38 12.25 5.81
C LYS A 20 1.35 13.51 6.68
N ASP A 21 0.61 13.49 7.79
CA ASP A 21 0.52 14.62 8.73
C ASP A 21 1.71 14.66 9.71
N ALA A 22 2.32 13.51 10.01
CA ALA A 22 3.53 13.41 10.82
C ALA A 22 4.81 13.65 9.99
N ASP A 23 4.78 13.27 8.71
CA ASP A 23 5.88 13.42 7.77
C ASP A 23 5.85 14.77 7.06
N LYS A 24 6.34 15.81 7.75
CA LYS A 24 6.43 17.18 7.21
C LYS A 24 7.25 17.31 5.93
N ASN A 25 8.09 16.32 5.60
CA ASN A 25 8.96 16.32 4.44
C ASN A 25 8.46 15.41 3.32
N ASN A 26 7.35 14.68 3.52
CA ASN A 26 6.79 13.78 2.53
C ASN A 26 7.78 12.68 2.07
N GLU A 27 8.70 12.29 2.95
CA GLU A 27 9.72 11.26 2.75
C GLU A 27 9.10 9.89 2.45
N GLY A 28 8.04 9.51 3.16
CA GLY A 28 7.33 8.24 2.96
C GLY A 28 6.75 8.12 1.55
N ASN A 29 6.07 9.16 1.07
CA ASN A 29 5.52 9.20 -0.29
C ASN A 29 6.62 9.22 -1.36
N THR A 30 7.72 9.94 -1.10
CA THR A 30 8.87 9.97 -2.00
C THR A 30 9.49 8.59 -2.15
N LEU A 31 9.67 7.86 -1.04
CA LEU A 31 10.20 6.51 -1.04
C LEU A 31 9.23 5.52 -1.69
N ALA A 32 7.93 5.60 -1.40
CA ALA A 32 6.93 4.75 -2.04
C ALA A 32 6.93 4.94 -3.56
N LYS A 33 7.05 6.18 -4.03
CA LYS A 33 7.21 6.47 -5.47
C LYS A 33 8.48 5.84 -6.03
N GLU A 34 9.62 5.99 -5.34
CA GLU A 34 10.89 5.40 -5.77
C GLU A 34 10.83 3.87 -5.89
N TRP A 35 10.12 3.22 -4.96
CA TRP A 35 9.94 1.76 -4.95
C TRP A 35 8.96 1.29 -6.03
N THR A 36 7.80 1.94 -6.14
CA THR A 36 6.76 1.58 -7.13
C THR A 36 7.20 1.85 -8.57
N GLU A 37 8.08 2.84 -8.79
CA GLU A 37 8.65 3.12 -10.11
C GLU A 37 9.81 2.18 -10.50
N ALA A 38 10.37 1.43 -9.55
CA ALA A 38 11.50 0.54 -9.78
C ALA A 38 11.16 -0.56 -10.81
N PRO A 39 12.12 -0.97 -11.68
CA PRO A 39 11.88 -2.03 -12.66
C PRO A 39 11.41 -3.35 -12.05
N LEU A 40 11.95 -3.74 -10.89
CA LEU A 40 11.55 -4.96 -10.19
C LEU A 40 10.11 -4.90 -9.68
N PHE A 41 9.64 -3.73 -9.25
CA PHE A 41 8.26 -3.56 -8.78
C PHE A 41 7.27 -3.67 -9.94
N LYS A 42 7.59 -3.06 -11.08
CA LYS A 42 6.81 -3.17 -12.32
C LYS A 42 6.77 -4.60 -12.89
N GLN A 43 7.64 -5.49 -12.41
CA GLN A 43 7.65 -6.91 -12.78
C GLN A 43 6.74 -7.78 -11.90
N LEU A 44 6.26 -7.28 -10.76
CA LEU A 44 5.32 -7.99 -9.89
C LEU A 44 4.01 -8.28 -10.63
N GLN A 45 3.40 -9.42 -10.32
CA GLN A 45 2.12 -9.81 -10.90
C GLN A 45 1.01 -8.82 -10.53
N ALA A 46 0.92 -8.42 -9.25
CA ALA A 46 -0.02 -7.39 -8.82
C ALA A 46 0.16 -6.06 -9.57
N SER A 47 1.42 -5.66 -9.85
CA SER A 47 1.70 -4.41 -10.57
C SER A 47 1.28 -4.49 -12.04
N LYS A 48 1.52 -5.62 -12.72
CA LYS A 48 1.11 -5.81 -14.12
C LYS A 48 -0.41 -5.86 -14.28
N ASP A 49 -1.09 -6.40 -13.28
CA ASP A 49 -2.54 -6.56 -13.27
C ASP A 49 -3.28 -5.30 -12.80
N ASN A 50 -2.56 -4.21 -12.49
CA ASN A 50 -3.10 -2.98 -11.91
C ASN A 50 -3.84 -3.21 -10.58
N LYS A 51 -3.32 -4.14 -9.75
CA LYS A 51 -3.85 -4.52 -8.44
C LYS A 51 -2.93 -4.08 -7.31
N VAL A 52 -2.35 -2.89 -7.45
CA VAL A 52 -1.52 -2.24 -6.44
C VAL A 52 -2.28 -1.03 -5.91
N PHE A 53 -2.48 -0.99 -4.59
CA PHE A 53 -3.30 0.04 -3.95
C PHE A 53 -2.56 0.65 -2.76
N GLU A 54 -2.44 1.97 -2.77
CA GLU A 54 -2.12 2.73 -1.57
C GLU A 54 -3.34 2.76 -0.66
N VAL A 55 -3.17 2.37 0.60
CA VAL A 55 -4.22 2.39 1.62
C VAL A 55 -3.84 3.30 2.77
N ASP A 56 -4.84 3.72 3.54
CA ASP A 56 -4.66 4.60 4.68
C ASP A 56 -4.03 3.83 5.86
N GLU A 57 -2.87 4.29 6.35
CA GLU A 57 -2.15 3.65 7.47
C GLU A 57 -2.98 3.67 8.77
N VAL A 58 -3.74 4.73 9.01
CA VAL A 58 -4.54 4.87 10.23
C VAL A 58 -5.61 3.78 10.28
N ILE A 59 -6.30 3.56 9.15
CA ILE A 59 -7.30 2.49 9.02
C ILE A 59 -6.62 1.11 9.04
N TRP A 60 -5.54 0.92 8.29
CA TRP A 60 -4.97 -0.41 8.04
C TRP A 60 -3.95 -0.90 9.08
N ASN A 61 -3.46 -0.02 9.97
CA ASN A 61 -2.38 -0.35 10.90
C ASN A 61 -2.50 0.36 12.26
N THR A 62 -2.43 1.69 12.31
CA THR A 62 -2.10 2.39 13.57
C THR A 62 -3.29 2.65 14.51
N ALA A 63 -4.54 2.74 14.02
CA ALA A 63 -5.68 3.00 14.89
C ALA A 63 -6.08 1.78 15.76
N GLY A 64 -6.03 0.56 15.20
CA GLY A 64 -6.22 -0.70 15.93
C GLY A 64 -7.59 -0.93 16.61
N GLY A 65 -8.56 -0.03 16.42
CA GLY A 65 -9.87 -0.07 17.07
C GLY A 65 -11.00 -0.64 16.21
N ILE A 66 -12.17 -0.86 16.83
CA ILE A 66 -13.35 -1.43 16.14
C ILE A 66 -13.86 -0.56 14.97
N VAL A 67 -13.73 0.76 15.07
CA VAL A 67 -14.11 1.68 13.98
C VAL A 67 -13.17 1.47 12.80
N ALA A 68 -11.86 1.42 13.03
CA ALA A 68 -10.88 1.16 11.98
C ALA A 68 -11.07 -0.22 11.34
N ALA A 69 -11.42 -1.24 12.13
CA ALA A 69 -11.73 -2.57 11.60
C ALA A 69 -12.92 -2.54 10.62
N ASN A 70 -14.01 -1.81 10.94
CA ASN A 70 -15.13 -1.67 10.00
C ASN A 70 -14.72 -0.89 8.75
N LEU A 71 -13.95 0.19 8.87
CA LEU A 71 -13.46 0.95 7.72
C LEU A 71 -12.53 0.13 6.82
N MET A 72 -11.70 -0.75 7.38
CA MET A 72 -10.87 -1.68 6.60
C MET A 72 -11.75 -2.65 5.80
N LEU A 73 -12.87 -3.14 6.36
CA LEU A 73 -13.81 -3.98 5.63
C LEU A 73 -14.45 -3.23 4.46
N ASP A 74 -14.83 -1.97 4.65
CA ASP A 74 -15.37 -1.12 3.59
C ASP A 74 -14.35 -0.90 2.46
N ASP A 75 -13.06 -0.72 2.80
CA ASP A 75 -11.97 -0.62 1.81
C ASP A 75 -11.81 -1.93 1.03
N ILE A 76 -11.80 -3.08 1.72
CA ILE A 76 -11.73 -4.39 1.06
C ILE A 76 -12.90 -4.54 0.08
N GLU A 77 -14.13 -4.24 0.51
CA GLU A 77 -15.31 -4.28 -0.35
C GLU A 77 -15.11 -3.46 -1.63
N LYS A 78 -14.63 -2.22 -1.49
CA LYS A 78 -14.36 -1.28 -2.58
C LYS A 78 -13.33 -1.78 -3.59
N TYR A 79 -12.32 -2.53 -3.17
CA TYR A 79 -11.27 -3.03 -4.07
C TYR A 79 -11.64 -4.35 -4.76
N PHE A 80 -12.51 -5.17 -4.15
CA PHE A 80 -12.85 -6.50 -4.67
C PHE A 80 -14.21 -6.59 -5.38
N LEU A 81 -15.17 -5.70 -5.09
CA LEU A 81 -16.53 -5.77 -5.63
C LEU A 81 -16.82 -4.80 -6.80
N LYS A 82 -15.78 -4.24 -7.43
CA LYS A 82 -15.93 -3.40 -8.64
C LYS A 82 -15.95 -4.20 -9.93
#